data_AF-A0A9D6VH95-F1
#
_entry.id   AF-A0A9D6VH95-F1
#
_cell.length_a   1.000
_cell.length_b   1.000
_cell.length_c   1.000
_cell.angle_alpha   90.00
_cell.angle_beta   90.00
_cell.angle_gamma   90.00
#
_symmetry.space_group_name_H-M   'P 1'
#
loop_
_entity.id
_entity.type
_entity.pdbx_description
1 polymer ?
#
loop_
_entity_poly.entity_id
_entity_poly.type
_entity_poly.pdbx_seq_one_letter_code
_entity_poly.pdbx_strand_id
1 'polypeptide(L)' 'MGNIKDYKIATLGSHSSLQILKGARDEGFKNLIICEKGRAKPYESFRIADEIVEVDTFRDMT' A
#
# COMPACT_ATOMS: atom_id res chain seq x y z
N MET A 1 19.79 0.37 -16.29
CA MET A 1 18.54 -0.40 -16.10
C MET A 1 18.20 -0.30 -14.61
N GLY A 2 16.99 0.13 -14.24
CA GLY A 2 16.63 0.35 -12.83
C GLY A 2 16.53 -0.95 -12.03
N ASN A 3 16.95 -0.95 -10.76
CA ASN A 3 16.81 -2.09 -9.86
C ASN A 3 15.41 -2.04 -9.22
N ILE A 4 14.79 -3.20 -8.99
CA ILE A 4 13.47 -3.29 -8.34
C ILE A 4 13.44 -2.62 -6.95
N LYS A 5 14.58 -2.62 -6.25
CA LYS A 5 14.75 -2.01 -4.93
C LYS A 5 14.74 -0.48 -4.96
N ASP A 6 14.88 0.12 -6.14
CA ASP A 6 14.86 1.58 -6.33
C ASP A 6 13.41 2.12 -6.37
N TYR A 7 12.41 1.24 -6.48
CA TYR A 7 11.00 1.61 -6.64
C TYR A 7 10.12 1.04 -5.52
N LYS A 8 9.02 1.74 -5.24
CA LYS A 8 7.93 1.28 -4.37
C LYS A 8 6.64 1.21 -5.17
N ILE A 9 5.80 0.22 -4.88
CA ILE A 9 4.43 0.18 -5.37
C ILE A 9 3.53 0.78 -4.30
N ALA A 10 2.76 1.81 -4.69
CA ALA A 10 1.84 2.51 -3.81
C ALA A 10 0.40 2.44 -4.35
N THR A 11 -0.58 2.32 -3.46
CA THR A 11 -2.00 2.39 -3.84
C THR A 11 -2.86 2.90 -2.69
N LEU A 12 -4.08 3.37 -3.03
CA LEU A 12 -5.10 3.69 -2.04
C LEU A 12 -5.67 2.40 -1.43
N GLY A 13 -5.86 2.42 -0.12
CA GLY A 13 -6.40 1.33 0.67
C GLY A 13 -7.89 1.11 0.46
N SER A 14 -8.26 0.62 -0.73
CA SER A 14 -9.64 0.26 -1.11
C SER A 14 -9.69 -0.94 -2.07
N HIS A 15 -10.89 -1.36 -2.46
CA HIS A 15 -11.26 -2.34 -3.50
C HIS A 15 -10.31 -3.53 -3.69
N SER A 16 -9.24 -3.36 -4.48
CA SER A 16 -8.31 -4.41 -4.91
C SER A 16 -6.89 -4.27 -4.35
N SER A 17 -6.65 -3.31 -3.46
CA SER A 17 -5.33 -2.98 -2.91
C SER A 17 -4.61 -4.15 -2.27
N LEU A 18 -5.32 -5.05 -1.58
CA LEU A 18 -4.72 -6.26 -1.00
C LEU A 18 -4.05 -7.14 -2.07
N GLN A 19 -4.70 -7.33 -3.22
CA GLN A 19 -4.18 -8.14 -4.33
C GLN A 19 -3.02 -7.44 -5.03
N ILE A 20 -3.12 -6.13 -5.24
CA ILE A 20 -2.06 -5.31 -5.83
C ILE A 20 -0.78 -5.42 -4.99
N LEU A 21 -0.88 -5.17 -3.68
CA LEU A 21 0.27 -5.22 -2.80
C LEU A 21 0.82 -6.64 -2.62
N LYS A 22 -0.06 -7.65 -2.60
CA LYS A 22 0.38 -9.05 -2.57
C LYS A 22 1.23 -9.38 -3.79
N GLY A 23 0.76 -9.06 -5.00
CA GLY A 23 1.52 -9.27 -6.24
C GLY A 23 2.84 -8.50 -6.24
N ALA A 24 2.83 -7.22 -5.85
CA ALA A 24 4.04 -6.40 -5.76
C ALA A 24 5.08 -6.99 -4.78
N ARG A 25 4.63 -7.52 -3.64
CA ARG A 25 5.51 -8.19 -2.67
C ARG A 25 6.08 -9.49 -3.22
N ASP A 26 5.27 -10.27 -3.91
CA ASP A 26 5.69 -11.54 -4.51
C ASP A 26 6.77 -11.33 -5.60
N GLU A 27 6.72 -10.19 -6.30
CA GLU A 27 7.77 -9.74 -7.24
C GLU A 27 8.98 -9.07 -6.56
N GLY A 28 8.93 -8.83 -5.24
CA GLY A 28 10.03 -8.27 -4.46
C GLY A 28 10.08 -6.74 -4.37
N PHE A 29 9.00 -6.04 -4.74
CA PHE A 29 8.88 -4.60 -4.51
C PHE A 29 8.61 -4.29 -3.03
N LYS A 30 9.02 -3.07 -2.63
CA LYS A 30 8.54 -2.46 -1.39
C LYS A 30 7.15 -1.85 -1.61
N ASN A 31 6.29 -1.95 -0.61
CA ASN A 31 4.89 -1.57 -0.70
C ASN A 31 4.54 -0.42 0.24
N LEU A 32 3.79 0.54 -0.27
CA LEU A 32 3.19 1.63 0.48
C LEU A 32 1.66 1.63 0.29
N ILE A 33 0.90 1.82 1.35
CA ILE A 33 -0.56 1.98 1.28
C ILE A 33 -0.95 3.32 1.89
N ILE A 34 -1.88 4.01 1.24
CA ILE A 34 -2.52 5.22 1.79
C ILE A 34 -3.96 4.87 2.11
N CYS A 35 -4.37 4.90 3.37
CA CYS A 35 -5.74 4.56 3.78
C CYS A 35 -6.34 5.60 4.71
N GLU A 36 -7.66 5.69 4.78
CA GLU A 36 -8.31 6.54 5.78
C GLU A 36 -8.06 5.98 7.20
N LYS A 37 -7.98 6.88 8.19
CA LYS A 37 -7.80 6.50 9.60
C LYS A 37 -8.80 5.43 10.02
N GLY A 38 -8.29 4.42 10.72
CA GLY A 38 -9.10 3.28 11.18
C GLY A 38 -9.30 2.18 10.13
N ARG A 39 -8.75 2.35 8.92
CA ARG A 39 -8.79 1.33 7.85
C ARG A 39 -7.44 0.63 7.62
N ALA A 40 -6.43 0.89 8.46
CA ALA A 40 -5.10 0.25 8.36
C ALA A 40 -5.09 -1.24 8.70
N LYS A 41 -5.97 -1.69 9.60
CA LYS A 41 -5.96 -3.04 10.21
C LYS A 41 -5.82 -4.20 9.21
N PRO A 42 -6.53 -4.24 8.06
CA PRO A 42 -6.35 -5.30 7.08
C PRO A 42 -4.91 -5.37 6.55
N TYR A 43 -4.31 -4.23 6.21
CA TYR A 43 -2.97 -4.16 5.62
C TYR A 43 -1.88 -4.59 6.62
N GLU A 44 -2.06 -4.27 7.90
CA GLU A 44 -1.21 -4.74 8.99
C GLU A 44 -1.35 -6.26 9.19
N SER A 45 -2.58 -6.75 9.19
CA SER A 45 -2.90 -8.16 9.45
C SER A 45 -2.33 -9.08 8.36
N PHE A 46 -2.42 -8.66 7.11
CA PHE A 46 -1.87 -9.40 5.97
C PHE A 46 -0.35 -9.20 5.80
N ARG A 47 0.27 -8.25 6.52
CA ARG A 47 1.71 -7.93 6.44
C ARG A 47 2.20 -7.69 5.01
N ILE A 48 1.34 -7.07 4.20
CA ILE A 48 1.60 -6.82 2.77
C ILE A 48 2.16 -5.42 2.53
N ALA A 49 1.91 -4.45 3.40
CA ALA A 49 2.45 -3.09 3.32
C ALA A 49 3.71 -2.96 4.20
N ASP A 50 4.77 -2.37 3.65
CA ASP A 50 5.96 -1.99 4.44
C ASP A 50 5.78 -0.61 5.10
N GLU A 51 4.93 0.23 4.50
CA GLU A 51 4.63 1.58 4.96
C GLU A 51 3.12 1.84 4.84
N ILE A 52 2.52 2.38 5.89
CA ILE A 52 1.10 2.73 5.95
C ILE A 52 1.01 4.23 6.26
N VAL A 53 0.38 4.97 5.36
CA VAL A 53 0.08 6.39 5.52
C VAL A 53 -1.41 6.52 5.78
N GLU A 54 -1.78 7.00 6.96
CA GLU A 54 -3.19 7.27 7.29
C GLU A 54 -3.56 8.73 6.97
N VAL A 55 -4.69 8.93 6.31
CA VAL A 55 -5.29 10.24 6.03
C VAL A 55 -6.67 10.37 6.69
N ASP A 56 -7.14 11.59 6.96
CA ASP A 56 -8.48 11.79 7.53
C ASP A 56 -9.58 11.39 6.54
N THR A 57 -9.49 11.85 5.29
CA THR A 57 -10.34 11.37 4.20
C THR A 57 -9.60 11.37 2.87
N PHE A 58 -9.98 10.46 1.96
CA PHE A 58 -9.46 10.50 0.60
C PHE A 58 -9.83 11.77 -0.18
N ARG A 59 -10.83 12.54 0.29
CA ARG A 59 -11.20 13.83 -0.30
C ARG A 59 -10.10 14.89 -0.16
N ASP A 60 -9.17 14.71 0.78
CA ASP A 60 -8.06 15.64 0.97
C ASP A 60 -6.98 15.50 -0.12
N MET A 61 -7.13 14.53 -1.04
CA MET A 61 -6.17 14.20 -2.10
C MET A 61 -6.57 14.73 -3.48
N THR A 62 -7.67 15.47 -3.60
CA THR A 62 -8.13 16.14 -4.84
C THR A 62 -7.87 17.63 -4.78
#